data_AF-A0A941T4X1-F1
#
_entry.id   AF-A0A941T4X1-F1
#
_cell.length_a   1.000
_cell.length_b   1.000
_cell.length_c   1.000
_cell.angle_alpha   90.00
_cell.angle_beta   90.00
_cell.angle_gamma   90.00
#
_symmetry.space_group_name_H-M   'P 1'
#
loop_
_entity.id
_entity.type
_entity.pdbx_description
1 polymer ?
#
loop_
_entity_poly.entity_id
_entity_poly.type
_entity_poly.pdbx_seq_one_letter_code
_entity_poly.pdbx_strand_id
1 'polypeptide(L)'
;MEDDLVKKITANPKYQQLVGTRTSYGWLLTIIMLIVYYGYIAVIAFSKETLAAKLGAGVMTVGIPVGLGVIFFTIIITGIYVRRANSEFDALTQEIVKESGK
;
A
#
# COMPACT_ATOMS: atom_id res chain seq x y z
N MET A 1 3.49 1.41 -35.81
CA MET A 1 2.09 1.82 -35.55
C MET A 1 1.77 1.73 -34.05
N GLU A 2 2.14 0.66 -33.33
CA GLU A 2 2.04 0.59 -31.87
C GLU A 2 2.81 1.69 -31.13
N ASP A 3 4.05 2.00 -31.54
CA ASP A 3 4.86 3.06 -30.92
C ASP A 3 4.22 4.46 -30.96
N ASP A 4 3.44 4.75 -32.00
CA ASP A 4 2.80 6.06 -32.18
C ASP A 4 1.57 6.21 -31.28
N LEU A 5 0.87 5.10 -31.05
CA LEU A 5 -0.24 5.02 -30.08
C LEU A 5 0.29 5.14 -28.64
N VAL A 6 1.36 4.43 -28.30
CA VAL A 6 2.00 4.54 -26.98
C VAL A 6 2.49 5.96 -26.71
N LYS A 7 3.09 6.62 -27.71
CA LYS A 7 3.51 8.03 -27.60
C LYS A 7 2.33 8.99 -27.41
N LYS A 8 1.23 8.80 -28.13
CA LYS A 8 0.00 9.61 -27.94
C LYS A 8 -0.60 9.43 -26.54
N ILE A 9 -0.63 8.20 -26.04
CA ILE A 9 -1.19 7.90 -24.71
C ILE A 9 -0.28 8.47 -23.60
N THR A 10 1.03 8.29 -23.71
CA THR A 10 2.00 8.81 -22.72
C THR A 10 2.14 10.33 -22.74
N ALA A 11 1.88 10.98 -23.88
CA ALA A 11 1.80 12.43 -24.00
C ALA A 11 0.48 13.02 -23.47
N ASN A 12 -0.54 12.20 -23.20
CA ASN A 12 -1.81 12.69 -22.67
C ASN A 12 -1.64 13.16 -21.21
N PRO A 13 -1.97 14.43 -20.88
CA PRO A 13 -1.82 14.96 -19.52
C PRO A 13 -2.63 14.19 -18.47
N LYS A 14 -3.79 13.60 -18.84
CA LYS A 14 -4.57 12.74 -17.93
C LYS A 14 -3.84 11.44 -17.59
N TYR A 15 -3.13 10.85 -18.56
CA TYR A 15 -2.31 9.67 -18.32
C TYR A 15 -1.13 9.99 -17.38
N GLN A 16 -0.48 11.14 -17.56
CA GLN A 16 0.58 11.55 -16.65
C GLN A 16 0.07 11.83 -15.23
N GLN A 17 -1.12 12.44 -15.10
CA GLN A 17 -1.76 12.64 -13.80
C GLN A 17 -2.14 11.32 -13.12
N LEU A 18 -2.64 10.34 -13.88
CA LEU A 18 -2.93 8.97 -13.41
C LEU A 18 -1.66 8.31 -12.85
N VAL A 19 -0.58 8.31 -13.63
CA VAL A 19 0.70 7.70 -13.25
C VAL A 19 1.30 8.40 -12.03
N GLY A 20 1.27 9.73 -11.99
CA GLY A 20 1.77 10.52 -10.85
C GLY A 20 1.02 10.20 -9.57
N THR A 21 -0.32 10.22 -9.61
CA THR A 21 -1.18 9.93 -8.45
C THR A 21 -0.96 8.51 -7.93
N ARG A 22 -0.88 7.52 -8.84
CA ARG A 22 -0.59 6.12 -8.49
C ARG A 22 0.77 5.96 -7.84
N THR A 23 1.78 6.60 -8.40
CA THR A 23 3.16 6.48 -7.95
C THR A 23 3.34 7.11 -6.57
N SER A 24 2.86 8.34 -6.36
CA SER A 24 2.95 9.01 -5.06
C SER A 24 2.21 8.23 -3.96
N TYR A 25 1.03 7.68 -4.29
CA TYR A 25 0.27 6.89 -3.34
C TYR A 25 0.95 5.55 -3.02
N GLY A 26 1.47 4.86 -4.04
CA GLY A 26 2.27 3.65 -3.85
C GLY A 26 3.49 3.88 -2.97
N TRP A 27 4.21 4.99 -3.19
CA TRP A 27 5.34 5.40 -2.34
C TRP A 27 4.93 5.67 -0.91
N LEU A 28 3.83 6.40 -0.68
CA LEU A 28 3.32 6.68 0.66
C LEU A 28 3.05 5.38 1.43
N LEU A 29 2.31 4.45 0.83
CA LEU A 29 2.01 3.17 1.47
C LEU A 29 3.24 2.31 1.68
N THR A 30 4.19 2.34 0.73
CA THR A 30 5.47 1.64 0.86
C THR A 30 6.24 2.17 2.07
N ILE A 31 6.36 3.49 2.21
CA ILE A 31 7.04 4.13 3.35
C ILE A 31 6.37 3.74 4.67
N ILE A 32 5.03 3.78 4.72
CA ILE A 32 4.28 3.36 5.90
C ILE A 32 4.57 1.89 6.26
N MET A 33 4.57 1.00 5.25
CA MET A 33 4.88 -0.41 5.47
C MET A 33 6.32 -0.62 5.95
N LEU A 34 7.29 0.12 5.39
CA LEU A 34 8.69 0.06 5.81
C LEU A 34 8.84 0.51 7.27
N ILE A 35 8.17 1.58 7.68
CA ILE A 35 8.19 2.05 9.08
C ILE A 35 7.70 0.95 10.02
N VAL A 36 6.56 0.32 9.72
CA VAL A 36 6.02 -0.75 10.58
C VAL A 36 6.90 -1.99 10.56
N TYR A 37 7.41 -2.39 9.39
CA TYR A 37 8.27 -3.56 9.25
C TYR A 37 9.60 -3.39 10.00
N TYR A 38 10.32 -2.30 9.75
CA TYR A 38 11.58 -2.03 10.44
C TYR A 38 11.37 -1.67 11.91
N GLY A 39 10.26 -1.03 12.26
CA GLY A 39 9.87 -0.79 13.65
C GLY A 39 9.67 -2.09 14.41
N TYR A 40 8.94 -3.05 13.82
CA TYR A 40 8.73 -4.37 14.42
C TYR A 40 10.04 -5.15 14.56
N ILE A 41 10.89 -5.14 13.53
CA ILE A 41 12.22 -5.76 13.58
C ILE A 41 13.10 -5.10 14.65
N ALA A 42 13.08 -3.78 14.77
CA ALA A 42 13.86 -3.07 15.78
C ALA A 42 13.43 -3.48 17.20
N VAL A 43 12.12 -3.58 17.46
CA VAL A 43 11.62 -4.06 18.76
C VAL A 43 12.09 -5.49 19.03
N ILE A 44 12.07 -6.38 18.04
CA ILE A 44 12.60 -7.74 18.19
C ILE A 44 14.11 -7.72 18.46
N ALA A 45 14.88 -6.90 17.74
CA ALA A 45 16.33 -6.86 17.82
C ALA A 45 16.83 -6.30 19.17
N PHE A 46 16.22 -5.21 19.64
CA PHE A 46 16.69 -4.47 20.82
C PHE A 46 15.89 -4.77 22.09
N SER A 47 14.68 -5.33 21.98
CA SER A 47 13.77 -5.46 23.13
C SER A 47 12.92 -6.73 23.05
N LYS A 48 13.48 -7.84 22.58
CA LYS A 48 12.79 -9.15 22.51
C LYS A 48 12.10 -9.57 23.82
N GLU A 49 12.65 -9.18 24.97
CA GLU A 49 12.09 -9.49 26.29
C GLU A 49 10.70 -8.88 26.49
N THR A 50 10.44 -7.71 25.89
CA THR A 50 9.12 -7.07 25.93
C THR A 50 8.06 -7.88 25.19
N LEU A 51 8.42 -8.47 24.04
CA LEU A 51 7.52 -9.34 23.28
C LEU A 51 7.41 -10.73 23.89
N ALA A 52 8.44 -11.19 24.60
CA ALA A 52 8.45 -12.47 25.31
C ALA A 52 7.74 -12.40 26.68
N ALA A 53 7.47 -11.20 27.19
CA ALA A 53 6.75 -11.00 28.44
C ALA A 53 5.37 -11.68 28.38
N LYS A 54 5.05 -12.46 29.42
CA LYS A 54 3.77 -13.16 29.51
C LYS A 54 2.66 -12.18 29.87
N LEU A 55 1.51 -12.33 29.21
CA LEU A 55 0.27 -11.68 29.60
C LEU A 55 -0.40 -12.50 30.71
N GLY A 56 -0.17 -12.07 31.95
CA GLY A 56 -0.75 -12.69 33.14
C GLY A 56 -0.18 -14.08 33.46
N ALA A 57 -1.00 -14.91 34.10
CA ALA A 57 -0.59 -16.25 34.56
C ALA A 57 -0.57 -17.32 33.43
N GLY A 58 -0.98 -16.97 32.22
CA GLY A 58 -1.08 -17.88 31.08
C GLY A 58 0.25 -18.07 30.33
N VAL A 59 0.16 -18.79 29.19
CA VAL A 59 1.29 -19.02 28.28
C VAL A 59 1.40 -17.96 27.16
N MET A 60 0.40 -17.09 27.03
CA MET A 60 0.38 -16.06 25.99
C MET A 60 1.42 -14.98 26.27
N THR A 61 2.18 -14.60 25.26
CA THR A 61 3.15 -13.50 25.33
C THR A 61 2.59 -12.25 24.67
N VAL A 62 3.13 -11.08 25.04
CA VAL A 62 2.79 -9.77 24.43
C VAL A 62 3.04 -9.77 22.93
N GLY A 63 3.99 -10.56 22.44
CA GLY A 63 4.27 -10.71 21.02
C GLY A 63 3.09 -11.24 20.20
N ILE A 64 2.20 -12.05 20.79
CA ILE A 64 1.04 -12.61 20.06
C ILE A 64 0.04 -11.50 19.69
N PRO A 65 -0.50 -10.70 20.63
CA PRO A 65 -1.35 -9.55 20.27
C PRO A 65 -0.67 -8.54 19.36
N VAL A 66 0.63 -8.26 19.58
CA VAL A 66 1.38 -7.33 18.72
C VAL A 66 1.45 -7.84 17.28
N GLY A 67 1.82 -9.11 17.08
CA GLY A 67 1.88 -9.73 15.76
C GLY A 67 0.52 -9.75 15.07
N LEU A 68 -0.56 -10.07 15.80
CA LEU A 68 -1.93 -9.97 15.30
C LEU A 68 -2.27 -8.53 14.88
N GLY A 69 -1.87 -7.54 15.67
CA GLY A 69 -2.01 -6.13 15.33
C GLY A 69 -1.32 -5.77 14.01
N VAL A 70 -0.11 -6.26 13.77
CA VAL A 70 0.59 -6.06 12.49
C VAL A 70 -0.18 -6.70 11.33
N ILE A 71 -0.71 -7.91 11.51
CA ILE A 71 -1.51 -8.59 10.46
C ILE A 71 -2.77 -7.78 10.12
N PHE A 72 -3.53 -7.36 11.11
CA PHE A 72 -4.72 -6.52 10.90
C PHE A 72 -4.36 -5.21 10.22
N PHE A 73 -3.27 -4.57 10.64
CA PHE A 73 -2.76 -3.36 10.01
C PHE A 73 -2.44 -3.58 8.52
N THR A 74 -1.75 -4.67 8.17
CA THR A 74 -1.46 -5.00 6.77
C THR A 74 -2.73 -5.17 5.95
N ILE A 75 -3.73 -5.89 6.47
CA ILE A 75 -5.02 -6.07 5.79
C ILE A 75 -5.71 -4.72 5.54
N ILE A 76 -5.71 -3.83 6.54
CA ILE A 76 -6.30 -2.50 6.43
C ILE A 76 -5.60 -1.68 5.35
N ILE A 77 -4.26 -1.64 5.34
CA ILE A 77 -3.50 -0.90 4.33
C ILE A 77 -3.77 -1.44 2.93
N THR A 78 -3.76 -2.76 2.74
CA THR A 78 -4.08 -3.37 1.45
C THR A 78 -5.50 -3.02 1.01
N GLY A 79 -6.48 -3.06 1.92
CA GLY A 79 -7.85 -2.67 1.62
C GLY A 79 -7.99 -1.20 1.23
N ILE A 80 -7.32 -0.30 1.95
CA ILE A 80 -7.26 1.13 1.63
C ILE A 80 -6.65 1.35 0.24
N TYR A 81 -5.54 0.66 -0.06
CA TYR A 81 -4.90 0.71 -1.37
C TYR A 81 -5.83 0.27 -2.50
N VAL A 82 -6.44 -0.90 -2.35
CA VAL A 82 -7.34 -1.48 -3.37
C VAL A 82 -8.56 -0.58 -3.57
N ARG A 83 -9.17 -0.07 -2.49
CA ARG A 83 -10.30 0.84 -2.59
C ARG A 83 -9.92 2.11 -3.34
N ARG A 84 -8.77 2.71 -3.01
CA ARG A 84 -8.32 3.93 -3.69
C ARG A 84 -8.05 3.64 -5.17
N ALA A 85 -7.35 2.54 -5.45
CA ALA A 85 -7.02 2.12 -6.80
C ALA A 85 -8.27 1.89 -7.66
N ASN A 86 -9.27 1.18 -7.12
CA ASN A 86 -10.52 0.89 -7.81
C ASN A 86 -11.42 2.13 -7.98
N SER A 87 -11.23 3.19 -7.20
CA SER A 87 -12.05 4.42 -7.33
C SER A 87 -11.45 5.43 -8.30
N GLU A 88 -10.16 5.71 -8.16
CA GLU A 88 -9.51 6.81 -8.86
C GLU A 88 -8.96 6.37 -10.22
N PHE A 89 -8.43 5.14 -10.31
CA PHE A 89 -7.88 4.63 -11.57
C PHE A 89 -8.95 4.12 -12.53
N ASP A 90 -10.04 3.51 -12.05
CA ASP A 90 -11.14 3.10 -12.93
C ASP A 90 -11.87 4.30 -13.52
N ALA A 91 -12.08 5.38 -12.75
CA ALA A 91 -12.72 6.60 -13.25
C ALA A 91 -11.89 7.26 -14.36
N LEU A 92 -10.58 7.39 -14.15
CA LEU A 92 -9.66 7.95 -15.15
C LEU A 92 -9.52 7.03 -16.37
N THR A 93 -9.49 5.71 -16.18
CA THR A 93 -9.42 4.74 -17.29
C THR A 93 -10.69 4.79 -18.15
N GLN A 94 -11.87 4.90 -17.53
CA GLN A 94 -13.13 5.04 -18.27
C GLN A 94 -13.20 6.34 -19.09
N GLU A 95 -12.68 7.46 -18.57
CA GLU A 95 -12.57 8.70 -19.34
C GLU A 95 -11.63 8.56 -20.54
N ILE A 96 -10.45 7.94 -20.35
CA ILE A 96 -9.47 7.77 -21.43
C ILE A 96 -10.02 6.85 -22.53
N VAL A 97 -10.72 5.78 -22.18
CA VAL A 97 -11.36 4.87 -23.14
C VAL A 97 -12.48 5.59 -23.91
N LYS A 98 -13.29 6.44 -23.25
CA LYS A 98 -14.31 7.25 -23.90
C LYS A 98 -13.73 8.29 -24.88
N GLU A 99 -12.61 8.90 -24.54
CA GLU A 99 -11.93 9.88 -25.40
C GLU A 99 -11.19 9.22 -26.58
N SER A 100 -10.68 8.01 -26.40
CA SER A 100 -9.91 7.28 -27.42
C SER A 100 -10.77 6.40 -28.34
N GLY A 101 -12.04 6.17 -27.98
CA GLY A 101 -13.01 5.41 -28.77
C GLY A 101 -13.85 6.25 -29.75
N LYS A 102 -13.55 7.55 -29.88
CA LYS A 102 -14.03 8.43 -30.95
C LYS A 102 -12.92 8.66 -31.97
#